data_AF-A0A940ZNN6-F1
#
_entry.id   AF-A0A940ZNN6-F1
#
_cell.length_a   1.000
_cell.length_b   1.000
_cell.length_c   1.000
_cell.angle_alpha   90.00
_cell.angle_beta   90.00
_cell.angle_gamma   90.00
#
_symmetry.space_group_name_H-M   'P 1'
#
loop_
_entity.id
_entity.type
_entity.pdbx_description
1 polymer ?
#
loop_
_entity_poly.entity_id
_entity_poly.type
_entity_poly.pdbx_seq_one_letter_code
_entity_poly.pdbx_strand_id
1 'polypeptide(L)'
;MEKHDEQAEEVKALLGPDYETVSLKSLTLYRDYLRKHLEIPCVMTGIEDFAWDGKYVFGYNDTAEYEALKNDQPSSTDIYELKRFEDLIDESAGILVKVKRVKDNRRFILDLASLKAVDEPSKNCRLLANYSTWFINHRNHLKEN
;
A
#
# COMPACT_ATOMS: atom_id res chain seq x y z
N MET A 1 3.98 -6.82 -23.34
CA MET A 1 5.05 -7.53 -22.62
C MET A 1 6.05 -6.53 -22.02
N GLU A 2 6.39 -5.43 -22.72
CA GLU A 2 7.41 -4.44 -22.31
C GLU A 2 7.21 -3.70 -20.97
N LYS A 3 5.98 -3.27 -20.60
CA LYS A 3 5.78 -2.43 -19.40
C LYS A 3 6.09 -3.12 -18.07
N HIS A 4 5.84 -4.43 -17.98
CA HIS A 4 6.10 -5.18 -16.74
C HIS A 4 7.61 -5.40 -16.54
N ASP A 5 8.35 -5.55 -17.63
CA ASP A 5 9.80 -5.77 -17.58
C ASP A 5 10.54 -4.47 -17.18
N GLU A 6 10.15 -3.31 -17.70
CA GLU A 6 10.73 -2.02 -17.31
C GLU A 6 10.52 -1.69 -15.81
N GLN A 7 9.34 -1.98 -15.28
CA GLN A 7 9.03 -1.79 -13.86
C GLN A 7 9.89 -2.67 -12.97
N ALA A 8 10.09 -3.94 -13.35
CA ALA A 8 10.93 -4.85 -12.59
C ALA A 8 12.40 -4.40 -12.58
N GLU A 9 12.92 -3.90 -13.70
CA GLU A 9 14.31 -3.43 -13.78
C GLU A 9 14.57 -2.19 -12.91
N GLU A 10 13.64 -1.23 -12.83
CA GLU A 10 13.77 -0.07 -11.92
C GLU A 10 13.88 -0.52 -10.45
N VAL A 11 13.05 -1.49 -10.05
CA VAL A 11 13.04 -2.01 -8.68
C VAL A 11 14.27 -2.85 -8.39
N LYS A 12 14.73 -3.68 -9.34
CA LYS A 12 15.99 -4.41 -9.24
C LYS A 12 17.18 -3.48 -9.12
N ALA A 13 17.22 -2.38 -9.88
CA ALA A 13 18.29 -1.39 -9.78
C ALA A 13 18.31 -0.69 -8.41
N LEU A 14 17.14 -0.48 -7.79
CA LEU A 14 17.01 0.11 -6.45
C LEU A 14 17.49 -0.85 -5.35
N LEU A 15 17.01 -2.10 -5.38
CA LEU A 15 17.23 -3.07 -4.29
C LEU A 15 18.49 -3.92 -4.46
N GLY A 16 18.98 -4.05 -5.69
CA GLY A 16 20.15 -4.85 -6.04
C GLY A 16 20.02 -6.29 -5.52
N PRO A 17 20.97 -6.77 -4.68
CA PRO A 17 20.93 -8.14 -4.16
C PRO A 17 19.75 -8.40 -3.22
N ASP A 18 19.14 -7.36 -2.64
CA ASP A 18 17.99 -7.50 -1.75
C ASP A 18 16.65 -7.53 -2.52
N TYR A 19 16.67 -7.55 -3.86
CA TYR A 19 15.46 -7.56 -4.70
C TYR A 19 14.56 -8.78 -4.44
N GLU A 20 15.12 -9.97 -4.27
CA GLU A 20 14.34 -11.19 -4.11
C GLU A 20 13.84 -11.42 -2.68
N THR A 21 14.27 -10.60 -1.72
CA THR A 21 13.99 -10.81 -0.30
C THR A 21 13.29 -9.61 0.32
N VAL A 22 12.08 -9.83 0.85
CA VAL A 22 11.41 -8.87 1.73
C VAL A 22 12.05 -8.95 3.11
N SER A 23 12.80 -7.91 3.47
CA SER A 23 13.47 -7.77 4.76
C SER A 23 13.35 -6.33 5.24
N LEU A 24 13.63 -6.09 6.51
CA LEU A 24 13.71 -4.75 7.08
C LEU A 24 14.61 -3.82 6.25
N LYS A 25 15.72 -4.36 5.73
CA LYS A 25 16.68 -3.61 4.90
C LYS A 25 16.08 -3.21 3.55
N SER A 26 15.50 -4.15 2.80
CA SER A 26 14.91 -3.85 1.49
C SER A 26 13.70 -2.91 1.62
N LEU A 27 12.85 -3.13 2.63
CA LEU A 27 11.72 -2.24 2.94
C LEU A 27 12.18 -0.83 3.34
N THR A 28 13.26 -0.71 4.11
CA THR A 28 13.84 0.60 4.48
C THR A 28 14.34 1.35 3.25
N LEU A 29 15.11 0.69 2.39
CA LEU A 29 15.62 1.26 1.15
C LEU A 29 14.48 1.73 0.25
N TYR A 30 13.46 0.88 0.09
CA TYR A 30 12.29 1.19 -0.73
C TYR A 30 11.49 2.36 -0.16
N ARG A 31 11.24 2.39 1.15
CA ARG A 31 10.58 3.52 1.84
C ARG A 31 11.31 4.82 1.59
N ASP A 32 12.62 4.82 1.77
CA ASP A 32 13.43 6.04 1.62
C ASP A 32 13.46 6.51 0.16
N TYR A 33 13.44 5.58 -0.80
CA TYR A 33 13.26 5.88 -2.21
C TYR A 33 11.90 6.53 -2.48
N LEU A 34 10.80 5.92 -2.03
CA LEU A 34 9.45 6.46 -2.22
C LEU A 34 9.28 7.83 -1.56
N ARG A 35 9.80 7.99 -0.34
CA ARG A 35 9.77 9.26 0.40
C ARG A 35 10.45 10.41 -0.35
N LYS A 36 11.47 10.11 -1.18
CA LYS A 36 12.18 11.10 -2.01
C LYS A 36 11.53 11.35 -3.37
N HIS A 37 10.83 10.37 -3.93
CA HIS A 37 10.37 10.40 -5.32
C HIS A 37 8.88 10.62 -5.49
N LEU A 38 8.06 10.33 -4.47
CA LEU A 38 6.62 10.63 -4.49
C LEU A 38 6.38 12.14 -4.51
N GLU A 39 5.45 12.54 -5.35
CA GLU A 39 4.99 13.92 -5.47
C GLU A 39 3.86 14.17 -4.47
N ILE A 40 3.97 15.26 -3.71
CA ILE A 40 2.99 15.65 -2.68
C ILE A 40 2.21 16.88 -3.19
N PRO A 41 0.87 16.91 -3.07
CA PRO A 41 0.02 15.91 -2.40
C PRO A 41 -0.13 14.62 -3.21
N CYS A 42 -0.01 13.47 -2.51
CA CYS A 42 -0.30 12.16 -3.07
C CYS A 42 -1.66 11.70 -2.56
N VAL A 43 -2.62 11.56 -3.47
CA VAL A 43 -3.99 11.13 -3.16
C VAL A 43 -4.13 9.66 -3.56
N MET A 44 -4.64 8.85 -2.64
CA MET A 44 -4.65 7.40 -2.72
C MET A 44 -6.03 6.83 -2.42
N THR A 45 -6.27 5.61 -2.87
CA THR A 45 -7.46 4.79 -2.57
C THR A 45 -7.03 3.33 -2.35
N GLY A 46 -7.91 2.49 -1.83
CA GLY A 46 -7.62 1.06 -1.66
C GLY A 46 -7.49 0.33 -2.99
N ILE A 47 -6.64 -0.68 -3.03
CA ILE A 47 -6.56 -1.63 -4.15
C ILE A 47 -7.63 -2.71 -4.01
N GLU A 48 -7.75 -3.28 -2.81
CA GLU A 48 -8.69 -4.32 -2.42
C GLU A 48 -9.33 -3.98 -1.07
N ASP A 49 -10.36 -4.75 -0.71
CA ASP A 49 -11.02 -4.64 0.59
C ASP A 49 -10.04 -4.91 1.74
N PHE A 50 -10.16 -4.14 2.82
CA PHE A 50 -9.26 -4.27 3.95
C PHE A 50 -9.62 -5.50 4.81
N ALA A 51 -8.68 -5.96 5.64
CA ALA A 51 -8.86 -7.18 6.43
C ALA A 51 -10.12 -7.18 7.34
N TRP A 52 -10.60 -6.00 7.76
CA TRP A 52 -11.82 -5.90 8.55
C TRP A 52 -13.10 -6.05 7.71
N ASP A 53 -13.06 -5.72 6.41
CA ASP A 53 -14.18 -5.90 5.47
C ASP A 53 -14.48 -7.39 5.24
N GLY A 54 -13.47 -8.27 5.32
CA GLY A 54 -13.61 -9.70 5.02
C GLY A 54 -14.67 -10.42 5.86
N LYS A 55 -14.97 -9.94 7.07
CA LYS A 55 -16.06 -10.49 7.88
C LYS A 55 -17.44 -10.19 7.28
N TYR A 56 -17.62 -9.05 6.63
CA TYR A 56 -18.90 -8.58 6.10
C TYR A 56 -19.11 -8.96 4.63
N VAL A 57 -18.05 -9.11 3.84
CA VAL A 57 -18.12 -9.48 2.41
C VAL A 57 -18.50 -10.94 2.19
N PHE A 58 -18.12 -11.86 3.09
CA PHE A 58 -18.32 -13.31 2.92
C PHE A 58 -19.45 -13.92 3.78
N GLY A 59 -20.32 -13.12 4.42
CA GLY A 59 -21.35 -13.61 5.36
C GLY A 59 -22.73 -12.96 5.22
N TYR A 60 -23.73 -13.51 5.92
CA TYR A 60 -25.08 -12.93 6.14
C TYR A 60 -25.06 -11.86 7.24
N ASN A 61 -24.17 -10.87 7.12
CA ASN A 61 -23.99 -9.88 8.18
C ASN A 61 -24.85 -8.63 7.96
N ASP A 62 -25.23 -7.99 9.06
CA ASP A 62 -26.11 -6.82 9.07
C ASP A 62 -25.46 -5.66 8.29
N THR A 63 -26.08 -5.29 7.18
CA THR A 63 -25.62 -4.19 6.32
C THR A 63 -25.58 -2.85 7.08
N ALA A 64 -26.45 -2.65 8.07
CA ALA A 64 -26.46 -1.44 8.88
C ALA A 64 -25.23 -1.36 9.81
N GLU A 65 -24.80 -2.49 10.37
CA GLU A 65 -23.57 -2.58 11.18
C GLU A 65 -22.33 -2.32 10.30
N TYR A 66 -22.29 -2.88 9.09
CA TYR A 66 -21.20 -2.66 8.15
C TYR A 66 -21.08 -1.19 7.73
N GLU A 67 -22.20 -0.55 7.39
CA GLU A 67 -22.23 0.88 7.04
C GLU A 67 -21.91 1.79 8.24
N ALA A 68 -22.30 1.40 9.45
CA ALA A 68 -21.89 2.10 10.66
C ALA A 68 -20.37 2.04 10.85
N LEU A 69 -19.76 0.85 10.68
CA LEU A 69 -18.33 0.65 10.83
C LEU A 69 -17.51 1.38 9.78
N LYS A 70 -17.98 1.53 8.54
CA LYS A 70 -17.30 2.37 7.52
C LYS A 70 -17.11 3.82 7.95
N ASN A 71 -17.97 4.33 8.85
CA ASN A 71 -17.77 5.67 9.40
C ASN A 71 -16.54 5.73 10.31
N ASP A 72 -16.18 4.61 10.94
CA ASP A 72 -15.07 4.53 11.89
C ASP A 72 -13.79 3.92 11.35
N GLN A 73 -13.92 2.98 10.42
CA GLN A 73 -12.85 2.20 9.82
C GLN A 73 -12.48 2.73 8.43
N PRO A 74 -11.22 2.51 8.00
CA PRO A 74 -10.79 2.85 6.65
C PRO A 74 -11.43 1.88 5.64
N SER A 75 -12.11 2.38 4.60
CA SER A 75 -12.62 1.53 3.51
C SER A 75 -11.73 1.63 2.26
N SER A 76 -11.71 0.57 1.45
CA SER A 76 -11.04 0.53 0.14
C SER A 76 -11.60 1.56 -0.85
N THR A 77 -12.85 2.00 -0.62
CA THR A 77 -13.57 3.00 -1.42
C THR A 77 -13.34 4.44 -0.96
N ASP A 78 -12.67 4.64 0.17
CA ASP A 78 -12.36 5.98 0.67
C ASP A 78 -11.18 6.61 -0.08
N ILE A 79 -11.19 7.93 -0.14
CA ILE A 79 -10.07 8.72 -0.66
C ILE A 79 -9.20 9.20 0.49
N TYR A 80 -7.91 8.98 0.36
CA TYR A 80 -6.89 9.28 1.36
C TYR A 80 -5.85 10.25 0.82
N GLU A 81 -5.35 11.13 1.67
CA GLU A 81 -4.19 11.97 1.41
C GLU A 81 -3.00 11.45 2.21
N LEU A 82 -1.88 11.16 1.54
CA LEU A 82 -0.64 10.78 2.20
C LEU A 82 -0.15 11.92 3.11
N LYS A 83 0.11 11.62 4.38
CA LYS A 83 0.68 12.59 5.33
C LYS A 83 2.13 12.32 5.64
N ARG A 84 2.50 11.07 5.88
CA ARG A 84 3.89 10.65 6.09
C ARG A 84 4.03 9.14 6.01
N PHE A 85 5.25 8.71 5.81
CA PHE A 85 5.68 7.34 6.08
C PHE A 85 5.94 7.16 7.56
N GLU A 86 5.53 6.03 8.13
CA GLU A 86 5.89 5.67 9.50
C GLU A 86 7.32 5.11 9.55
N ASP A 87 7.97 5.24 10.71
CA ASP A 87 9.35 4.79 10.89
C ASP A 87 9.41 3.28 11.17
N LEU A 88 8.37 2.74 11.81
CA LEU A 88 8.20 1.31 12.01
C LEU A 88 7.91 0.64 10.67
N ILE A 89 8.68 -0.40 10.38
CA ILE A 89 8.46 -1.29 9.25
C ILE A 89 7.96 -2.61 9.82
N ASP A 90 6.90 -3.13 9.24
CA ASP A 90 6.36 -4.45 9.53
C ASP A 90 6.76 -5.34 8.36
N GLU A 91 7.54 -6.41 8.56
CA GLU A 91 7.94 -7.27 7.43
C GLU A 91 6.75 -8.05 6.84
N SER A 92 5.69 -8.24 7.62
CA SER A 92 4.48 -8.94 7.18
C SER A 92 3.51 -8.02 6.43
N ALA A 93 3.35 -6.78 6.88
CA ALA A 93 2.47 -5.77 6.28
C ALA A 93 3.22 -4.83 5.30
N GLY A 94 4.54 -4.76 5.38
CA GLY A 94 5.42 -3.90 4.60
C GLY A 94 5.57 -2.50 5.17
N ILE A 95 5.71 -1.53 4.27
CA ILE A 95 5.79 -0.10 4.59
C ILE A 95 4.44 0.39 5.07
N LEU A 96 4.41 1.03 6.24
CA LEU A 96 3.22 1.68 6.78
C LEU A 96 3.23 3.18 6.50
N VAL A 97 2.06 3.73 6.20
CA VAL A 97 1.86 5.16 5.95
C VAL A 97 0.74 5.71 6.81
N LYS A 98 0.95 6.93 7.31
CA LYS A 98 -0.11 7.73 7.91
C LYS A 98 -0.83 8.48 6.82
N VAL A 99 -2.13 8.26 6.77
CA VAL A 99 -3.02 8.89 5.79
C VAL A 99 -4.11 9.68 6.50
N LYS A 100 -4.70 10.63 5.77
CA LYS A 100 -5.87 11.37 6.19
C LYS A 100 -7.00 11.09 5.20
N ARG A 101 -8.12 10.54 5.66
CA ARG A 101 -9.32 10.38 4.83
C ARG A 101 -9.88 11.76 4.47
N VAL A 102 -10.20 11.97 3.20
CA VAL A 102 -10.62 13.28 2.69
C VAL A 102 -12.01 13.67 3.18
N LYS A 103 -12.94 12.72 3.25
CA LYS A 103 -14.35 12.95 3.60
C LYS A 103 -14.54 13.57 4.99
N ASP A 104 -13.77 13.15 5.99
CA ASP A 104 -13.98 13.51 7.39
C ASP A 104 -12.70 13.84 8.17
N ASN A 105 -11.56 13.93 7.48
CA ASN A 105 -10.24 14.24 8.05
C ASN A 105 -9.72 13.26 9.11
N ARG A 106 -10.35 12.08 9.26
CA ARG A 106 -9.83 11.04 10.15
C ARG A 106 -8.48 10.53 9.67
N ARG A 107 -7.65 10.10 10.62
CA ARG A 107 -6.29 9.65 10.35
C ARG A 107 -6.17 8.16 10.64
N PHE A 108 -5.49 7.47 9.73
CA PHE A 108 -5.28 6.04 9.80
C PHE A 108 -3.80 5.74 9.54
N ILE A 109 -3.36 4.58 10.02
CA ILE A 109 -2.11 3.95 9.60
C ILE A 109 -2.53 2.78 8.75
N LEU A 110 -2.10 2.78 7.49
CA LEU A 110 -2.41 1.73 6.51
C LEU A 110 -1.11 1.18 5.95
N ASP A 111 -1.13 -0.08 5.53
CA ASP A 111 -0.05 -0.62 4.72
C ASP A 111 -0.10 -0.01 3.33
N LEU A 112 1.07 0.38 2.83
CA LEU A 112 1.18 1.02 1.52
C LEU A 112 0.88 0.03 0.38
N ALA A 113 1.05 -1.26 0.63
CA ALA A 113 0.86 -2.30 -0.38
C ALA A 113 -0.62 -2.41 -0.81
N SER A 114 -1.55 -2.09 0.09
CA SER A 114 -2.99 -2.07 -0.18
C SER A 114 -3.50 -0.74 -0.76
N LEU A 115 -2.62 0.21 -1.07
CA LEU A 115 -3.00 1.54 -1.59
C LEU A 115 -2.48 1.77 -3.00
N LYS A 116 -3.27 2.47 -3.81
CA LYS A 116 -2.87 2.98 -5.14
C LYS A 116 -3.16 4.48 -5.25
N ALA A 117 -2.47 5.13 -6.18
CA ALA A 117 -2.77 6.52 -6.53
C ALA A 117 -4.16 6.64 -7.16
N VAL A 118 -4.84 7.76 -6.94
CA VAL A 118 -6.13 8.06 -7.59
C VAL A 118 -5.93 8.70 -8.96
N ASP A 119 -4.84 9.47 -9.11
CA ASP A 119 -4.46 10.16 -10.33
C ASP A 119 -3.74 9.21 -11.29
N GLU A 120 -4.46 8.72 -12.31
CA GLU A 120 -3.91 7.91 -13.39
C GLU A 120 -4.07 8.60 -14.76
N PRO A 121 -3.02 8.62 -15.60
CA PRO A 121 -1.65 8.16 -15.34
C PRO A 121 -0.79 9.24 -14.62
N SER A 122 -0.15 8.87 -13.51
CA SER A 122 0.81 9.73 -12.79
C SER A 122 2.10 9.00 -12.42
N LYS A 123 3.14 9.76 -12.09
CA LYS A 123 4.39 9.22 -11.53
C LYS A 123 4.11 8.46 -10.21
N ASN A 124 3.22 8.99 -9.37
CA ASN A 124 2.82 8.36 -8.11
C ASN A 124 2.16 7.00 -8.35
N CYS A 125 1.26 6.90 -9.33
CA CYS A 125 0.64 5.63 -9.72
C CYS A 125 1.71 4.57 -10.04
N ARG A 126 2.70 4.92 -10.86
CA ARG A 126 3.79 4.00 -11.22
C ARG A 126 4.61 3.56 -10.01
N LEU A 127 5.03 4.53 -9.18
CA LEU A 127 5.86 4.25 -7.99
C LEU A 127 5.14 3.35 -6.98
N LEU A 128 3.87 3.61 -6.70
CA LEU A 128 3.07 2.82 -5.79
C LEU A 128 2.79 1.42 -6.36
N ALA A 129 2.44 1.32 -7.64
CA ALA A 129 2.21 0.02 -8.31
C ALA A 129 3.47 -0.86 -8.30
N ASN A 130 4.65 -0.29 -8.57
CA ASN A 130 5.93 -1.00 -8.51
C ASN A 130 6.19 -1.58 -7.12
N TYR A 131 5.94 -0.78 -6.07
CA TYR A 131 6.12 -1.23 -4.70
C TYR A 131 5.14 -2.35 -4.33
N SER A 132 3.83 -2.17 -4.57
CA SER A 132 2.82 -3.17 -4.23
C SER A 132 3.07 -4.49 -4.96
N THR A 133 3.41 -4.43 -6.25
CA THR A 133 3.73 -5.62 -7.06
C THR A 133 4.95 -6.35 -6.53
N TRP A 134 6.05 -5.62 -6.26
CA TRP A 134 7.26 -6.21 -5.71
C TRP A 134 6.99 -6.87 -4.34
N PHE A 135 6.33 -6.15 -3.44
CA PHE A 135 6.07 -6.64 -2.08
C PHE A 135 5.19 -7.90 -2.09
N ILE A 136 4.09 -7.89 -2.85
CA ILE A 136 3.16 -9.04 -2.91
C ILE A 136 3.84 -10.28 -3.51
N ASN A 137 4.65 -10.10 -4.55
CA ASN A 137 5.33 -11.23 -5.21
C ASN A 137 6.42 -11.85 -4.32
N HIS A 138 7.11 -11.05 -3.51
CA HIS A 138 8.25 -11.53 -2.72
C HIS A 138 7.91 -11.83 -1.25
N ARG A 139 6.81 -11.32 -0.69
CA ARG A 139 6.41 -11.60 0.72
C ARG A 139 6.02 -13.06 0.96
N ASN A 140 5.52 -13.74 -0.06
CA ASN A 140 5.03 -15.12 0.07
C ASN A 140 6.16 -16.16 0.13
N HIS A 141 7.39 -15.80 -0.22
CA HIS A 141 8.57 -16.66 -0.03
C HIS A 141 8.96 -16.88 1.44
N LEU A 142 8.30 -16.18 2.38
CA LEU A 142 8.47 -16.39 3.82
C LEU A 142 7.62 -17.55 4.39
N LYS A 143 6.77 -18.22 3.59
CA LYS A 143 5.89 -19.30 4.08
C LYS A 143 6.39 -20.73 3.81
N GLU A 144 7.54 -20.90 3.17
CA GLU A 144 8.15 -22.23 2.96
C GLU A 144 9.51 -22.29 3.66
N ASN A 145 9.48 -22.52 4.99
CA ASN A 145 10.56 -23.14 5.76
C ASN A 145 10.02 -23.67 7.09
#